data_AF-A0A371ERR6-F1
#
_entry.id   AF-A0A371ERR6-F1
#
_cell.length_a   1.000
_cell.length_b   1.000
_cell.length_c   1.000
_cell.angle_alpha   90.00
_cell.angle_beta   90.00
_cell.angle_gamma   90.00
#
_symmetry.space_group_name_H-M   'P 1'
#
loop_
_entity.id
_entity.type
_entity.pdbx_description
1 polymer ?
#
loop_
_entity_poly.entity_id
_entity_poly.type
_entity_poly.pdbx_seq_one_letter_code
_entity_poly.pdbx_strand_id
1 'polypeptide(L)'
;MATYATTTLLLLLAMATTTLCLQEMEVLQMAQIHVSKAKSWVGSLHDLESLSLSDQPSAIALRDCAKLYGESESRLSHMMSQESYTKEDALTWVSALMTNHRTCLDGLQEKGYVKAQVLDRNLTMLLKQALVLYSKNKGKAGNGPPERTISKTDDGLLESWSAETYKTDFTVAQDGSGTHRTIQAAVNALASMGHNLPERAVIHVKSGVYNEKVEIGHKLPNVMFVGDGIDKTIITGNRNVAQGSSTLSSATFDVSGDGFWARDMTFENTAGPEQYQAVALKVSSDLSVFYRCSFRGYQDTLYVHSNRQFYRDCHIYGTIDFIFGDATAVLQNCDIMVRKPMSRQSNFITAQGRDDPNKNTGISIQSCRVRPASDFLTPKDSYNTFLGRPWRKYSRTVFLKCDLDGFIHPRGWSEWSGDFALSTLYYGEYMNIGNGASTQHRVNWPGFHVLTTATEASPFTVTHFLQGERWLPPTGVPFSS
;
A
#
# COMPACT_ATOMS: atom_id res chain seq x y z
N MET A 1 -3.69 -44.05 -34.88
CA MET A 1 -2.53 -43.47 -34.18
C MET A 1 -2.77 -42.03 -33.72
N ALA A 2 -3.35 -41.15 -34.54
CA ALA A 2 -3.63 -39.75 -34.15
C ALA A 2 -4.58 -39.61 -32.94
N THR A 3 -5.64 -40.42 -32.85
CA THR A 3 -6.61 -40.40 -31.73
C THR A 3 -6.00 -40.83 -30.40
N TYR A 4 -5.13 -41.84 -30.38
CA TYR A 4 -4.46 -42.29 -29.15
C TYR A 4 -3.45 -41.24 -28.64
N ALA A 5 -2.72 -40.58 -29.53
CA ALA A 5 -1.79 -39.51 -29.15
C ALA A 5 -2.51 -38.32 -28.49
N THR A 6 -3.70 -37.94 -28.99
CA THR A 6 -4.51 -36.88 -28.40
C THR A 6 -5.06 -37.24 -27.02
N THR A 7 -5.52 -38.48 -26.80
CA THR A 7 -6.04 -38.90 -25.49
C THR A 7 -4.93 -38.98 -24.44
N THR A 8 -3.76 -39.49 -24.81
CA THR A 8 -2.60 -39.56 -23.88
C THR A 8 -2.09 -38.17 -23.53
N LEU A 9 -2.07 -37.23 -24.47
CA LEU A 9 -1.71 -35.84 -24.22
C LEU A 9 -2.71 -35.15 -23.28
N LEU A 10 -4.01 -35.37 -23.48
CA LEU A 10 -5.06 -34.85 -22.60
C LEU A 10 -4.97 -35.42 -21.17
N LEU A 11 -4.68 -36.72 -21.03
CA LEU A 11 -4.45 -37.36 -19.72
C LEU A 11 -3.19 -36.83 -19.01
N LEU A 12 -2.10 -36.63 -19.74
CA LEU A 12 -0.86 -36.04 -19.18
C LEU A 12 -1.07 -34.58 -18.75
N LEU A 13 -1.79 -33.79 -19.54
CA LEU A 13 -2.18 -32.42 -19.19
C LEU A 13 -3.09 -32.41 -17.96
N ALA A 14 -4.09 -33.29 -17.89
CA ALA A 14 -4.96 -33.43 -16.73
C ALA A 14 -4.14 -33.79 -15.47
N MET A 15 -3.27 -34.79 -15.53
CA MET A 15 -2.40 -35.19 -14.42
C MET A 15 -1.43 -34.09 -13.98
N ALA A 16 -0.85 -33.34 -14.92
CA ALA A 16 0.02 -32.21 -14.59
C ALA A 16 -0.77 -31.10 -13.87
N THR A 17 -1.97 -30.76 -14.35
CA THR A 17 -2.82 -29.73 -13.73
C THR A 17 -3.37 -30.14 -12.36
N THR A 18 -3.66 -31.43 -12.12
CA THR A 18 -4.05 -31.92 -10.80
C THR A 18 -2.88 -31.89 -9.82
N THR A 19 -1.68 -32.24 -10.26
CA THR A 19 -0.47 -32.24 -9.41
C THR A 19 -0.09 -30.82 -8.98
N LEU A 20 -0.13 -29.85 -9.91
CA LEU A 20 0.10 -28.43 -9.62
C LEU A 20 -0.92 -27.87 -8.62
N CYS A 21 -2.20 -28.19 -8.79
CA CYS A 21 -3.27 -27.77 -7.88
C CYS A 21 -3.07 -28.33 -6.46
N LEU A 22 -2.64 -29.58 -6.33
CA LEU A 22 -2.35 -30.20 -5.04
C LEU A 22 -1.16 -29.51 -4.37
N GLN A 23 -0.11 -29.21 -5.14
CA GLN A 23 1.07 -28.51 -4.65
C GLN A 23 0.76 -27.08 -4.19
N GLU A 24 -0.10 -26.35 -4.90
CA GLU A 24 -0.54 -25.01 -4.50
C GLU A 24 -1.29 -25.01 -3.17
N MET A 25 -2.28 -25.89 -3.04
CA MET A 25 -3.05 -26.03 -1.81
C MET A 25 -2.16 -26.45 -0.63
N GLU A 26 -1.20 -27.35 -0.86
CA GLU A 26 -0.24 -27.77 0.16
C GLU A 26 0.65 -26.59 0.60
N VAL A 27 1.18 -25.79 -0.34
CA VAL A 27 2.00 -24.62 -0.01
C VAL A 27 1.20 -23.57 0.77
N LEU A 28 -0.04 -23.28 0.37
CA LEU A 28 -0.90 -22.33 1.09
C LEU A 28 -1.27 -22.84 2.48
N GLN A 29 -1.61 -24.12 2.62
CA GLN A 29 -1.91 -24.74 3.90
C GLN A 29 -0.69 -24.70 4.83
N MET A 30 0.50 -25.01 4.32
CA MET A 30 1.75 -24.90 5.08
C MET A 30 2.05 -23.44 5.46
N ALA A 31 1.85 -22.49 4.55
CA ALA A 31 1.99 -21.07 4.86
C ALA A 31 1.03 -20.64 5.98
N GLN A 32 -0.23 -21.10 5.97
CA GLN A 32 -1.21 -20.82 7.02
C GLN A 32 -0.75 -21.35 8.38
N ILE A 33 -0.31 -22.60 8.44
CA ILE A 33 0.23 -23.21 9.67
C ILE A 33 1.41 -22.38 10.20
N HIS A 34 2.31 -21.94 9.33
CA HIS A 34 3.48 -21.15 9.74
C HIS A 34 3.12 -19.71 10.16
N VAL A 35 2.14 -19.08 9.52
CA VAL A 35 1.60 -17.77 9.94
C VAL A 35 0.95 -17.88 11.31
N SER A 36 0.11 -18.89 11.56
CA SER A 36 -0.52 -19.08 12.87
C SER A 36 0.50 -19.38 13.97
N LYS A 37 1.55 -20.16 13.66
CA LYS A 37 2.69 -20.37 14.58
C LYS A 37 3.44 -19.07 14.88
N ALA A 38 3.72 -18.27 13.86
CA ALA A 38 4.40 -16.98 14.03
C ALA A 38 3.56 -16.00 14.87
N LYS A 39 2.26 -15.93 14.60
CA LYS A 39 1.28 -15.14 15.37
C LYS A 39 1.24 -15.56 16.84
N SER A 40 1.15 -16.86 17.12
CA SER A 40 1.15 -17.40 18.49
C SER A 40 2.45 -17.12 19.23
N TRP A 41 3.59 -17.26 18.55
CA TRP A 41 4.91 -16.96 19.11
C TRP A 41 5.04 -15.48 19.49
N VAL A 42 4.66 -14.57 18.58
CA VAL A 42 4.66 -13.12 18.85
C VAL A 42 3.71 -12.76 19.99
N GLY A 43 2.51 -13.35 20.02
CA GLY A 43 1.55 -13.13 21.12
C GLY A 43 2.12 -13.58 22.48
N SER A 44 2.74 -14.76 22.52
CA SER A 44 3.36 -15.27 23.76
C SER A 44 4.50 -14.37 24.24
N LEU A 45 5.31 -13.83 23.33
CA LEU A 45 6.35 -12.86 23.68
C LEU A 45 5.76 -11.54 24.18
N HIS A 46 4.68 -11.07 23.56
CA HIS A 46 4.01 -9.83 23.97
C HIS A 46 3.46 -9.97 25.40
N ASP A 47 2.83 -11.10 25.72
CA ASP A 47 2.30 -11.36 27.05
C ASP A 47 3.42 -11.39 28.09
N LEU A 48 4.55 -12.06 27.80
CA LEU A 48 5.73 -12.08 28.66
C LEU A 48 6.32 -10.67 28.90
N GLU A 49 6.38 -9.83 27.88
CA GLU A 49 6.88 -8.46 28.03
C GLU A 49 5.92 -7.55 28.77
N SER A 50 4.60 -7.72 28.58
CA SER A 50 3.59 -6.96 29.32
C SER A 50 3.65 -7.22 30.83
N LEU A 51 4.05 -8.43 31.24
CA LEU A 51 4.27 -8.80 32.63
C LEU A 51 5.55 -8.19 33.23
N SER A 52 6.47 -7.69 32.41
CA SER A 52 7.73 -7.09 32.87
C SER A 52 7.59 -5.64 33.37
N LEU A 53 6.37 -5.08 33.40
CA LEU A 53 6.05 -3.70 33.83
C LEU A 53 6.87 -2.60 33.12
N SER A 54 7.39 -2.90 31.94
CA SER A 54 8.15 -1.95 31.13
C SER A 54 7.41 -1.68 29.83
N ASP A 55 6.96 -0.44 29.64
CA ASP A 55 6.36 0.09 28.40
C ASP A 55 7.45 0.20 27.31
N GLN A 56 8.04 -0.94 26.95
CA GLN A 56 9.21 -0.95 26.09
C GLN A 56 8.81 -0.83 24.61
N PRO A 57 9.59 -0.10 23.79
CA PRO A 57 9.44 -0.06 22.34
C PRO A 57 9.40 -1.44 21.65
N SER A 58 9.83 -2.49 22.35
CA SER A 58 9.79 -3.90 21.96
C SER A 58 8.36 -4.45 21.90
N ALA A 59 7.49 -4.08 22.83
CA ALA A 59 6.08 -4.48 22.87
C ALA A 59 5.27 -3.92 21.68
N ILE A 60 5.65 -2.74 21.17
CA ILE A 60 5.05 -2.13 19.98
C ILE A 60 5.35 -2.98 18.73
N ALA A 61 6.61 -3.38 18.54
CA ALA A 61 6.99 -4.22 17.41
C ALA A 61 6.29 -5.58 17.43
N LEU A 62 6.14 -6.19 18.61
CA LEU A 62 5.37 -7.42 18.78
C LEU A 62 3.88 -7.23 18.43
N ARG A 63 3.26 -6.12 18.89
CA ARG A 63 1.87 -5.81 18.55
C ARG A 63 1.67 -5.62 17.04
N ASP A 64 2.57 -4.89 16.39
CA ASP A 64 2.55 -4.67 14.94
C ASP A 64 2.67 -6.00 14.19
N CYS A 65 3.57 -6.88 14.61
CA CYS A 65 3.70 -8.23 14.08
C CYS A 65 2.41 -9.06 14.23
N ALA A 66 1.80 -9.05 15.41
CA ALA A 66 0.57 -9.79 15.67
C ALA A 66 -0.58 -9.30 14.76
N LYS A 67 -0.66 -7.99 14.54
CA LYS A 67 -1.60 -7.36 13.59
C LYS A 67 -1.36 -7.85 12.17
N LEU A 68 -0.12 -7.73 11.68
CA LEU A 68 0.28 -8.12 10.33
C LEU A 68 0.03 -9.61 10.04
N TYR A 69 0.32 -10.50 11.01
CA TYR A 69 0.02 -11.92 10.87
C TYR A 69 -1.48 -12.22 10.98
N GLY A 70 -2.25 -11.47 11.77
CA GLY A 70 -3.71 -11.58 11.78
C GLY A 70 -4.33 -11.26 10.42
N GLU A 71 -3.85 -10.21 9.75
CA GLU A 71 -4.25 -9.87 8.38
C GLU A 71 -3.87 -10.96 7.37
N SER A 72 -2.64 -11.50 7.47
CA SER A 72 -2.17 -12.61 6.62
C SER A 72 -2.98 -13.90 6.82
N GLU A 73 -3.32 -14.23 8.07
CA GLU A 73 -4.14 -15.40 8.41
C GLU A 73 -5.55 -15.28 7.83
N SER A 74 -6.19 -14.11 7.98
CA SER A 74 -7.51 -13.84 7.38
C SER A 74 -7.48 -14.05 5.87
N ARG A 75 -6.42 -13.57 5.20
CA ARG A 75 -6.28 -13.71 3.75
C ARG A 75 -6.04 -15.15 3.31
N LEU A 76 -5.19 -15.89 4.01
CA LEU A 76 -4.96 -17.32 3.72
C LEU A 76 -6.23 -18.13 3.88
N SER A 77 -7.01 -17.87 4.94
CA SER A 77 -8.30 -18.53 5.14
C SER A 77 -9.26 -18.29 3.98
N HIS A 78 -9.34 -17.05 3.47
CA HIS A 78 -10.13 -16.72 2.27
C HIS A 78 -9.61 -17.45 1.02
N MET A 79 -8.29 -17.51 0.81
CA MET A 79 -7.73 -18.25 -0.33
C MET A 79 -8.01 -19.76 -0.25
N MET A 80 -8.18 -20.30 0.97
CA MET A 80 -8.45 -21.72 1.23
C MET A 80 -9.93 -22.09 1.24
N SER A 81 -10.84 -21.14 1.46
CA SER A 81 -12.29 -21.39 1.44
C SER A 81 -12.84 -21.70 0.05
N GLN A 82 -11.99 -21.65 -0.98
CA GLN A 82 -12.35 -21.81 -2.41
C GLN A 82 -13.37 -20.77 -2.91
N GLU A 83 -13.52 -19.66 -2.19
CA GLU A 83 -14.12 -18.42 -2.67
C GLU A 83 -13.47 -17.97 -3.99
N SER A 84 -14.22 -17.24 -4.82
CA SER A 84 -13.81 -16.99 -6.21
C SER A 84 -12.82 -15.84 -6.31
N TYR A 85 -11.56 -16.18 -6.61
CA TYR A 85 -10.49 -15.20 -6.87
C TYR A 85 -9.68 -15.56 -8.11
N THR A 86 -9.10 -14.55 -8.76
CA THR A 86 -8.24 -14.72 -9.94
C THR A 86 -6.78 -14.95 -9.59
N LYS A 87 -5.97 -15.36 -10.57
CA LYS A 87 -4.52 -15.58 -10.33
C LYS A 87 -3.82 -14.28 -9.94
N GLU A 88 -4.26 -13.16 -10.50
CA GLU A 88 -3.77 -11.82 -10.18
C GLU A 88 -4.11 -11.44 -8.73
N ASP A 89 -5.29 -11.81 -8.24
CA ASP A 89 -5.68 -11.62 -6.84
C ASP A 89 -4.78 -12.46 -5.94
N ALA A 90 -4.61 -13.75 -6.23
CA ALA A 90 -3.73 -14.64 -5.48
C ALA A 90 -2.28 -14.14 -5.43
N LEU A 91 -1.73 -13.70 -6.58
CA LEU A 91 -0.37 -13.16 -6.65
C LEU A 91 -0.23 -11.86 -5.83
N THR A 92 -1.22 -10.98 -5.89
CA THR A 92 -1.26 -9.74 -5.10
C THR A 92 -1.30 -10.05 -3.61
N TRP A 93 -2.16 -10.97 -3.20
CA TRP A 93 -2.33 -11.34 -1.81
C TRP A 93 -1.09 -12.04 -1.26
N VAL A 94 -0.51 -13.01 -1.96
CA VAL A 94 0.75 -13.65 -1.55
C VAL A 94 1.89 -12.62 -1.50
N SER A 95 1.93 -11.65 -2.41
CA SER A 95 2.87 -10.53 -2.33
C SER A 95 2.67 -9.71 -1.06
N ALA A 96 1.42 -9.42 -0.68
CA ALA A 96 1.09 -8.73 0.56
C ALA A 96 1.44 -9.55 1.82
N LEU A 97 1.23 -10.87 1.83
CA LEU A 97 1.68 -11.76 2.91
C LEU A 97 3.19 -11.67 3.11
N MET A 98 3.96 -11.72 2.01
CA MET A 98 5.42 -11.54 2.08
C MET A 98 5.78 -10.17 2.66
N THR A 99 5.08 -9.10 2.25
CA THR A 99 5.32 -7.75 2.77
C THR A 99 4.97 -7.63 4.26
N ASN A 100 3.83 -8.19 4.70
CA ASN A 100 3.44 -8.23 6.11
C ASN A 100 4.49 -8.97 6.95
N HIS A 101 4.91 -10.15 6.48
CA HIS A 101 5.92 -10.95 7.13
C HIS A 101 7.26 -10.21 7.24
N ARG A 102 7.73 -9.60 6.14
CA ARG A 102 8.98 -8.84 6.10
C ARG A 102 8.94 -7.63 7.03
N THR A 103 7.85 -6.86 7.00
CA THR A 103 7.65 -5.68 7.85
C THR A 103 7.67 -6.05 9.33
N CYS A 104 7.05 -7.16 9.72
CA CYS A 104 7.15 -7.69 11.07
C CYS A 104 8.61 -7.96 11.46
N LEU A 105 9.36 -8.67 10.61
CA LEU A 105 10.75 -9.02 10.88
C LEU A 105 11.66 -7.79 11.01
N ASP A 106 11.45 -6.78 10.15
CA ASP A 106 12.20 -5.53 10.21
C ASP A 106 11.92 -4.79 11.53
N GLY A 107 10.65 -4.67 11.92
CA GLY A 107 10.27 -4.04 13.20
C GLY A 107 10.83 -4.77 14.42
N LEU A 108 10.83 -6.11 14.41
CA LEU A 108 11.47 -6.92 15.45
C LEU A 108 12.99 -6.74 15.47
N GLN A 109 13.63 -6.69 14.30
CA GLN A 109 15.07 -6.50 14.20
C GLN A 109 15.49 -5.12 14.72
N GLU A 110 14.75 -4.06 14.39
CA GLU A 110 14.98 -2.70 14.87
C GLU A 110 14.93 -2.60 16.41
N LYS A 111 14.18 -3.49 17.06
CA LYS A 111 14.08 -3.58 18.53
C LYS A 111 15.00 -4.65 19.15
N GLY A 112 15.88 -5.28 18.36
CA GLY A 112 16.92 -6.19 18.85
C GLY A 112 16.53 -7.66 18.94
N TYR A 113 15.38 -8.09 18.40
CA TYR A 113 14.98 -9.50 18.38
C TYR A 113 15.68 -10.30 17.26
N VAL A 114 16.96 -10.63 17.45
CA VAL A 114 17.77 -11.36 16.46
C VAL A 114 17.24 -12.80 16.23
N LYS A 115 16.57 -13.41 17.22
CA LYS A 115 16.01 -14.78 17.12
C LYS A 115 14.80 -14.90 16.19
N ALA A 116 14.15 -13.79 15.80
CA ALA A 116 13.02 -13.80 14.87
C ALA A 116 13.39 -14.49 13.53
N GLN A 117 14.64 -14.34 13.09
CA GLN A 117 15.14 -14.91 11.83
C GLN A 117 15.19 -16.45 11.80
N VAL A 118 15.15 -17.13 12.97
CA VAL A 118 15.29 -18.60 13.06
C VAL A 118 13.93 -19.32 12.93
N LEU A 119 12.83 -18.71 13.41
CA LEU A 119 11.47 -19.23 13.25
C LEU A 119 10.92 -18.98 11.82
N ASP A 120 11.57 -18.08 11.09
CA ASP A 120 11.08 -17.37 9.91
C ASP A 120 11.49 -18.01 8.57
N ARG A 121 12.68 -18.63 8.48
CA ARG A 121 13.19 -19.18 7.19
C ARG A 121 12.18 -20.06 6.45
N ASN A 122 11.38 -20.83 7.20
CA ASN A 122 10.36 -21.70 6.64
C ASN A 122 9.19 -20.90 6.04
N LEU A 123 8.69 -19.87 6.72
CA LEU A 123 7.59 -19.04 6.20
C LEU A 123 8.06 -18.23 4.98
N THR A 124 9.22 -17.60 5.08
CA THR A 124 9.84 -16.92 3.93
C THR A 124 9.99 -17.86 2.72
N MET A 125 10.46 -19.10 2.93
CA MET A 125 10.59 -20.10 1.86
C MET A 125 9.23 -20.48 1.24
N LEU A 126 8.22 -20.74 2.07
CA LEU A 126 6.87 -21.10 1.62
C LEU A 126 6.22 -19.97 0.82
N LEU A 127 6.33 -18.72 1.29
CA LEU A 127 5.80 -17.56 0.58
C LEU A 127 6.53 -17.34 -0.76
N LYS A 128 7.85 -17.56 -0.83
CA LYS A 128 8.60 -17.53 -2.11
C LYS A 128 8.14 -18.63 -3.07
N GLN A 129 7.90 -19.84 -2.57
CA GLN A 129 7.37 -20.93 -3.37
C GLN A 129 5.98 -20.56 -3.92
N ALA A 130 5.09 -20.02 -3.08
CA ALA A 130 3.78 -19.55 -3.49
C ALA A 130 3.88 -18.45 -4.57
N LEU A 131 4.76 -17.46 -4.41
CA LEU A 131 5.00 -16.42 -5.41
C LEU A 131 5.43 -17.01 -6.76
N VAL A 132 6.33 -18.00 -6.76
CA VAL A 132 6.77 -18.67 -8.00
C VAL A 132 5.63 -19.43 -8.68
N LEU A 133 4.75 -20.07 -7.92
CA LEU A 133 3.59 -20.81 -8.45
C LEU A 133 2.60 -19.87 -9.14
N TYR A 134 2.24 -18.75 -8.48
CA TYR A 134 1.27 -17.79 -9.01
C TYR A 134 1.85 -16.88 -10.11
N SER A 135 3.12 -16.48 -10.04
CA SER A 135 3.75 -15.60 -11.05
C SER A 135 3.97 -16.28 -12.41
N LYS A 136 4.20 -17.59 -12.45
CA LYS A 136 4.51 -18.32 -13.70
C LYS A 136 3.28 -18.78 -14.49
N ASN A 137 2.09 -18.24 -14.20
CA ASN A 137 0.80 -18.69 -14.74
C ASN A 137 0.47 -20.18 -14.49
N LYS A 138 1.24 -20.87 -13.63
CA LYS A 138 1.05 -22.29 -13.31
C LYS A 138 0.03 -22.54 -12.19
N GLY A 139 -0.29 -21.50 -11.41
CA GLY A 139 -1.37 -21.45 -10.41
C GLY A 139 -2.76 -21.80 -10.95
N LYS A 140 -3.65 -22.45 -10.19
CA LYS A 140 -5.10 -22.43 -10.41
C LYS A 140 -5.73 -21.22 -9.68
N ALA A 141 -6.68 -20.58 -10.35
CA ALA A 141 -7.58 -19.60 -9.75
C ALA A 141 -8.74 -20.33 -9.04
N GLY A 142 -9.44 -19.65 -8.12
CA GLY A 142 -10.74 -20.14 -7.63
C GLY A 142 -11.73 -20.33 -8.79
N ASN A 143 -12.66 -21.27 -8.66
CA ASN A 143 -13.65 -21.54 -9.72
C ASN A 143 -14.70 -20.42 -9.78
N GLY A 144 -14.50 -19.39 -10.61
CA GLY A 144 -15.55 -18.42 -10.95
C GLY A 144 -15.05 -17.08 -11.51
N PRO A 145 -15.94 -16.23 -12.02
CA PRO A 145 -15.66 -14.80 -12.22
C PRO A 145 -15.41 -14.13 -10.85
N PRO A 146 -14.58 -13.07 -10.77
CA PRO A 146 -14.21 -12.45 -9.50
C PRO A 146 -15.42 -12.17 -8.61
N GLU A 147 -15.34 -12.59 -7.35
CA GLU A 147 -16.49 -12.62 -6.43
C GLU A 147 -17.06 -11.25 -6.06
N ARG A 148 -16.34 -10.16 -6.32
CA ARG A 148 -16.89 -8.81 -6.07
C ARG A 148 -17.82 -8.41 -7.22
N THR A 149 -18.97 -9.07 -7.24
CA THR A 149 -20.17 -8.64 -7.95
C THR A 149 -20.56 -7.30 -7.33
N ILE A 150 -20.22 -6.26 -8.07
CA ILE A 150 -20.50 -4.86 -7.81
C ILE A 150 -21.95 -4.70 -7.34
N SER A 151 -22.16 -4.11 -6.17
CA SER A 151 -23.50 -3.69 -5.80
C SER A 151 -23.98 -2.62 -6.77
N LYS A 152 -25.22 -2.71 -7.21
CA LYS A 152 -25.87 -1.58 -7.90
C LYS A 152 -25.88 -0.31 -7.05
N THR A 153 -25.72 -0.42 -5.72
CA THR A 153 -25.71 0.73 -4.82
C THR A 153 -24.41 1.53 -4.87
N ASP A 154 -23.34 0.94 -5.39
CA ASP A 154 -22.02 1.57 -5.44
C ASP A 154 -21.80 2.39 -6.73
N ASP A 155 -22.64 2.20 -7.75
CA ASP A 155 -22.42 2.72 -9.10
C ASP A 155 -22.26 4.25 -9.11
N GLY A 156 -21.03 4.69 -9.35
CA GLY A 156 -20.64 6.09 -9.37
C GLY A 156 -20.47 6.74 -8.00
N LEU A 157 -20.78 6.05 -6.89
CA LEU A 157 -20.99 6.64 -5.57
C LEU A 157 -19.82 7.53 -5.10
N LEU A 158 -18.58 7.09 -5.31
CA LEU A 158 -17.41 7.84 -4.86
C LEU A 158 -17.20 9.12 -5.67
N GLU A 159 -17.52 9.14 -6.96
CA GLU A 159 -17.39 10.32 -7.84
C GLU A 159 -18.62 11.24 -7.77
N SER A 160 -19.82 10.71 -7.62
CA SER A 160 -21.04 11.50 -7.58
C SER A 160 -21.49 11.89 -6.17
N TRP A 161 -20.75 11.49 -5.13
CA TRP A 161 -21.13 11.72 -3.72
C TRP A 161 -21.66 13.13 -3.46
N SER A 162 -22.83 13.18 -2.82
CA SER A 162 -23.45 14.35 -2.24
C SER A 162 -24.25 13.93 -1.01
N ALA A 163 -24.11 14.68 0.09
CA ALA A 163 -24.87 14.44 1.31
C ALA A 163 -26.39 14.65 1.14
N GLU A 164 -26.82 15.32 0.06
CA GLU A 164 -28.23 15.53 -0.27
C GLU A 164 -28.87 14.32 -0.97
N THR A 165 -28.05 13.54 -1.69
CA THR A 165 -28.52 12.46 -2.58
C THR A 165 -28.28 11.08 -1.98
N TYR A 166 -27.22 10.92 -1.20
CA TYR A 166 -26.81 9.62 -0.66
C TYR A 166 -26.97 9.56 0.85
N LYS A 167 -27.48 8.43 1.33
CA LYS A 167 -27.63 8.16 2.75
C LYS A 167 -26.28 7.71 3.33
N THR A 168 -25.92 8.28 4.47
CA THR A 168 -24.77 7.85 5.28
C THR A 168 -25.22 6.87 6.36
N ASP A 169 -24.38 5.90 6.71
CA ASP A 169 -24.58 5.05 7.89
C ASP A 169 -24.24 5.80 9.17
N PHE A 170 -23.15 6.58 9.14
CA PHE A 170 -22.73 7.43 10.25
C PHE A 170 -22.31 8.81 9.77
N THR A 171 -22.57 9.81 10.61
CA THR A 171 -22.09 11.19 10.43
C THR A 171 -21.24 11.55 11.64
N VAL A 172 -20.01 11.97 11.39
CA VAL A 172 -19.09 12.43 12.43
C VAL A 172 -19.07 13.96 12.42
N ALA A 173 -19.33 14.59 13.56
CA ALA A 173 -19.28 16.03 13.72
C ALA A 173 -18.89 16.42 15.15
N GLN A 174 -17.83 17.21 15.31
CA GLN A 174 -17.32 17.62 16.63
C GLN A 174 -18.32 18.50 17.41
N ASP A 175 -19.15 19.26 16.69
CA ASP A 175 -20.20 20.14 17.23
C ASP A 175 -21.40 19.38 17.83
N GLY A 176 -21.49 18.06 17.61
CA GLY A 176 -22.60 17.22 18.08
C GLY A 176 -23.79 17.15 17.13
N SER A 177 -23.69 17.72 15.92
CA SER A 177 -24.74 17.63 14.89
C SER A 177 -24.74 16.31 14.11
N GLY A 178 -23.80 15.41 14.39
CA GLY A 178 -23.67 14.09 13.80
C GLY A 178 -24.07 12.96 14.76
N THR A 179 -24.00 11.72 14.30
CA THR A 179 -24.23 10.53 15.13
C THR A 179 -23.06 10.26 16.10
N HIS A 180 -21.86 10.70 15.74
CA HIS A 180 -20.65 10.54 16.55
C HIS A 180 -19.85 11.85 16.60
N ARG A 181 -19.08 12.06 17.67
CA ARG A 181 -18.17 13.21 17.80
C ARG A 181 -16.74 12.93 17.32
N THR A 182 -16.35 11.66 17.26
CA THR A 182 -15.02 11.22 16.82
C THR A 182 -15.16 10.15 15.74
N ILE A 183 -14.14 10.05 14.90
CA ILE A 183 -14.10 9.15 13.77
C ILE A 183 -13.93 7.72 14.26
N GLN A 184 -13.02 7.46 15.20
CA GLN A 184 -12.81 6.12 15.72
C GLN A 184 -14.07 5.59 16.44
N ALA A 185 -14.89 6.45 17.05
CA ALA A 185 -16.15 6.02 17.64
C ALA A 185 -17.14 5.49 16.59
N ALA A 186 -17.24 6.15 15.43
CA ALA A 186 -18.07 5.67 14.32
C ALA A 186 -17.54 4.36 13.73
N VAL A 187 -16.21 4.21 13.61
CA VAL A 187 -15.57 2.96 13.19
C VAL A 187 -15.85 1.82 14.18
N ASN A 188 -15.77 2.09 15.48
CA ASN A 188 -16.06 1.10 16.52
C ASN A 188 -17.55 0.71 16.51
N ALA A 189 -18.45 1.67 16.30
CA ALA A 189 -19.88 1.40 16.15
C ALA A 189 -20.15 0.51 14.94
N LEU A 190 -19.51 0.79 13.80
CA LEU A 190 -19.59 -0.06 12.61
C LEU A 190 -19.08 -1.48 12.91
N ALA A 191 -17.93 -1.63 13.57
CA ALA A 191 -17.38 -2.93 13.98
C ALA A 191 -18.33 -3.74 14.85
N SER A 192 -19.12 -3.07 15.70
CA SER A 192 -20.07 -3.73 16.59
C SER A 192 -21.30 -4.30 15.87
N MET A 193 -21.54 -3.94 14.60
CA MET A 193 -22.68 -4.44 13.82
C MET A 193 -22.52 -5.90 13.40
N GLY A 194 -21.28 -6.43 13.37
CA GLY A 194 -21.00 -7.82 13.04
C GLY A 194 -21.57 -8.24 11.68
N HIS A 195 -22.47 -9.23 11.67
CA HIS A 195 -23.11 -9.71 10.44
C HIS A 195 -24.12 -8.73 9.81
N ASN A 196 -24.47 -7.65 10.51
CA ASN A 196 -25.38 -6.62 10.01
C ASN A 196 -24.66 -5.46 9.31
N LEU A 197 -23.37 -5.62 8.99
CA LEU A 197 -22.62 -4.61 8.24
C LEU A 197 -23.32 -4.34 6.89
N PRO A 198 -23.45 -3.06 6.49
CA PRO A 198 -23.93 -2.73 5.15
C PRO A 198 -22.92 -3.22 4.11
N GLU A 199 -23.40 -3.43 2.89
CA GLU A 199 -22.56 -3.86 1.77
C GLU A 199 -21.40 -2.88 1.50
N ARG A 200 -21.70 -1.57 1.60
CA ARG A 200 -20.73 -0.48 1.72
C ARG A 200 -21.15 0.44 2.85
N ALA A 201 -20.26 0.64 3.82
CA ALA A 201 -20.51 1.51 4.96
C ALA A 201 -20.01 2.92 4.68
N VAL A 202 -20.90 3.90 4.64
CA VAL A 202 -20.53 5.30 4.37
C VAL A 202 -20.49 6.12 5.65
N ILE A 203 -19.30 6.64 5.96
CA ILE A 203 -19.07 7.56 7.08
C ILE A 203 -18.78 8.96 6.53
N HIS A 204 -19.72 9.89 6.72
CA HIS A 204 -19.53 11.30 6.40
C HIS A 204 -18.89 12.03 7.57
N VAL A 205 -17.72 12.61 7.34
CA VAL A 205 -16.95 13.33 8.36
C VAL A 205 -17.03 14.82 8.05
N LYS A 206 -17.85 15.54 8.83
CA LYS A 206 -18.04 16.98 8.65
C LYS A 206 -16.74 17.74 8.87
N SER A 207 -16.71 18.96 8.35
CA SER A 207 -15.62 19.93 8.49
C SER A 207 -15.13 20.02 9.94
N GLY A 208 -13.81 19.98 10.13
CA GLY A 208 -13.19 19.97 11.45
C GLY A 208 -11.76 19.41 11.40
N VAL A 209 -11.04 19.61 12.51
CA VAL A 209 -9.72 19.03 12.74
C VAL A 209 -9.85 17.95 13.81
N TYR A 210 -9.73 16.70 13.38
CA TYR A 210 -9.88 15.50 14.18
C TYR A 210 -8.51 15.02 14.61
N ASN A 211 -8.07 15.42 15.80
CA ASN A 211 -6.81 14.96 16.39
C ASN A 211 -7.01 13.61 17.09
N GLU A 212 -6.98 12.54 16.30
CA GLU A 212 -7.16 11.17 16.76
C GLU A 212 -6.40 10.18 15.87
N LYS A 213 -6.06 9.01 16.44
CA LYS A 213 -5.60 7.88 15.64
C LYS A 213 -6.81 7.09 15.18
N VAL A 214 -6.91 6.83 13.89
CA VAL A 214 -8.00 6.02 13.32
C VAL A 214 -7.43 4.72 12.76
N GLU A 215 -8.04 3.59 13.14
CA GLU A 215 -7.69 2.26 12.67
C GLU A 215 -8.92 1.51 12.18
N ILE A 216 -8.88 1.07 10.91
CA ILE A 216 -9.89 0.23 10.27
C ILE A 216 -9.24 -1.11 9.92
N GLY A 217 -9.51 -2.14 10.72
CA GLY A 217 -8.93 -3.47 10.52
C GLY A 217 -9.57 -4.28 9.38
N HIS A 218 -8.88 -5.35 8.97
CA HIS A 218 -9.30 -6.26 7.89
C HIS A 218 -10.72 -6.86 8.01
N LYS A 219 -11.33 -6.83 9.20
CA LYS A 219 -12.70 -7.30 9.45
C LYS A 219 -13.79 -6.29 9.06
N LEU A 220 -13.41 -5.09 8.65
CA LEU A 220 -14.30 -4.02 8.21
C LEU A 220 -14.08 -3.71 6.72
N PRO A 221 -14.59 -4.55 5.80
CA PRO A 221 -14.50 -4.29 4.38
C PRO A 221 -15.44 -3.15 3.95
N ASN A 222 -15.20 -2.61 2.74
CA ASN A 222 -16.08 -1.68 2.02
C ASN A 222 -16.48 -0.44 2.81
N VAL A 223 -15.57 0.09 3.62
CA VAL A 223 -15.80 1.36 4.31
C VAL A 223 -15.46 2.51 3.37
N MET A 224 -16.38 3.46 3.21
CA MET A 224 -16.20 4.70 2.46
C MET A 224 -16.22 5.88 3.42
N PHE A 225 -15.16 6.69 3.39
CA PHE A 225 -15.07 7.95 4.10
C PHE A 225 -15.24 9.11 3.13
N VAL A 226 -15.98 10.12 3.56
CA VAL A 226 -16.14 11.34 2.78
C VAL A 226 -16.13 12.56 3.67
N GLY A 227 -15.29 13.53 3.34
CA GLY A 227 -15.21 14.82 4.01
C GLY A 227 -16.04 15.90 3.32
N ASP A 228 -16.10 17.07 3.95
CA ASP A 228 -16.74 18.27 3.37
C ASP A 228 -15.82 19.03 2.39
N GLY A 229 -14.60 18.55 2.19
CA GLY A 229 -13.59 19.17 1.35
C GLY A 229 -12.18 18.86 1.83
N ILE A 230 -11.26 18.73 0.86
CA ILE A 230 -9.85 18.37 1.09
C ILE A 230 -9.19 19.22 2.19
N ASP A 231 -9.46 20.52 2.26
CA ASP A 231 -8.90 21.45 3.26
C ASP A 231 -9.84 21.74 4.46
N LYS A 232 -11.00 21.07 4.52
CA LYS A 232 -12.03 21.31 5.55
C LYS A 232 -12.13 20.18 6.57
N THR A 233 -11.97 18.94 6.12
CA THR A 233 -12.01 17.75 6.97
C THR A 233 -10.59 17.19 7.09
N ILE A 234 -9.96 17.37 8.26
CA ILE A 234 -8.56 17.03 8.50
C ILE A 234 -8.48 16.02 9.65
N ILE A 235 -7.92 14.84 9.39
CA ILE A 235 -7.51 13.90 10.44
C ILE A 235 -6.02 14.12 10.70
N THR A 236 -5.66 14.39 11.95
CA THR A 236 -4.29 14.77 12.31
C THR A 236 -3.77 13.99 13.51
N GLY A 237 -2.46 13.84 13.58
CA GLY A 237 -1.72 13.18 14.64
C GLY A 237 -0.25 13.58 14.60
N ASN A 238 0.57 13.10 15.52
CA ASN A 238 1.99 13.45 15.60
C ASN A 238 2.89 12.32 16.10
N ARG A 239 2.41 11.07 16.05
CA ARG A 239 3.21 9.90 16.46
C ARG A 239 4.38 9.72 15.50
N ASN A 240 5.53 9.32 16.04
CA ASN A 240 6.78 9.27 15.30
C ASN A 240 7.77 8.30 15.97
N VAL A 241 8.80 7.92 15.21
CA VAL A 241 9.83 6.98 15.67
C VAL A 241 10.73 7.58 16.75
N ALA A 242 11.08 8.87 16.67
CA ALA A 242 11.92 9.53 17.68
C ALA A 242 11.34 9.44 19.10
N GLN A 243 10.01 9.41 19.22
CA GLN A 243 9.27 9.33 20.48
C GLN A 243 8.77 7.90 20.80
N GLY A 244 9.36 6.88 20.18
CA GLY A 244 9.19 5.49 20.57
C GLY A 244 8.17 4.69 19.77
N SER A 245 7.46 5.29 18.80
CA SER A 245 6.64 4.51 17.87
C SER A 245 7.53 3.66 16.95
N SER A 246 6.97 2.63 16.34
CA SER A 246 7.49 2.09 15.09
C SER A 246 7.01 2.95 13.92
N THR A 247 7.62 2.82 12.73
CA THR A 247 7.09 3.47 11.52
C THR A 247 5.64 3.04 11.27
N LEU A 248 5.31 1.75 11.44
CA LEU A 248 3.95 1.24 11.28
C LEU A 248 2.96 1.88 12.25
N SER A 249 3.28 1.89 13.54
CA SER A 249 2.39 2.40 14.59
C SER A 249 2.33 3.94 14.64
N SER A 250 3.24 4.63 13.96
CA SER A 250 3.24 6.09 13.81
C SER A 250 2.09 6.63 12.96
N ALA A 251 1.45 5.77 12.14
CA ALA A 251 0.35 6.16 11.27
C ALA A 251 -0.78 6.87 12.04
N THR A 252 -1.14 8.09 11.60
CA THR A 252 -2.35 8.80 12.05
C THR A 252 -3.60 8.03 11.63
N PHE A 253 -3.63 7.54 10.39
CA PHE A 253 -4.69 6.71 9.85
C PHE A 253 -4.12 5.39 9.31
N ASP A 254 -4.66 4.25 9.76
CA ASP A 254 -4.26 2.92 9.30
C ASP A 254 -5.48 2.12 8.84
N VAL A 255 -5.48 1.66 7.59
CA VAL A 255 -6.57 0.89 7.01
C VAL A 255 -6.10 -0.40 6.34
N SER A 256 -6.69 -1.52 6.78
CA SER A 256 -6.49 -2.85 6.19
C SER A 256 -7.77 -3.57 5.79
N GLY A 257 -8.95 -3.00 6.05
CA GLY A 257 -10.22 -3.46 5.49
C GLY A 257 -10.28 -3.24 3.97
N ASP A 258 -10.47 -4.32 3.19
CA ASP A 258 -10.50 -4.27 1.72
C ASP A 258 -11.62 -3.36 1.18
N GLY A 259 -11.42 -2.79 -0.01
CA GLY A 259 -12.43 -1.96 -0.69
C GLY A 259 -12.64 -0.59 -0.05
N PHE A 260 -11.65 -0.12 0.72
CA PHE A 260 -11.72 1.16 1.41
C PHE A 260 -11.68 2.32 0.43
N TRP A 261 -12.64 3.24 0.53
CA TRP A 261 -12.68 4.46 -0.26
C TRP A 261 -12.57 5.70 0.62
N ALA A 262 -11.87 6.73 0.15
CA ALA A 262 -11.85 8.02 0.80
C ALA A 262 -11.98 9.15 -0.22
N ARG A 263 -12.71 10.20 0.14
CA ARG A 263 -12.88 11.40 -0.68
C ARG A 263 -12.88 12.69 0.12
N ASP A 264 -12.36 13.75 -0.50
CA ASP A 264 -12.50 15.15 -0.06
C ASP A 264 -12.08 15.36 1.40
N MET A 265 -10.92 14.83 1.78
CA MET A 265 -10.38 14.94 3.14
C MET A 265 -8.85 14.90 3.18
N THR A 266 -8.27 15.34 4.30
CA THR A 266 -6.83 15.33 4.57
C THR A 266 -6.48 14.32 5.67
N PHE A 267 -5.40 13.57 5.45
CA PHE A 267 -4.72 12.75 6.46
C PHE A 267 -3.35 13.36 6.74
N GLU A 268 -3.05 13.65 8.00
CA GLU A 268 -1.88 14.44 8.37
C GLU A 268 -1.11 13.85 9.56
N ASN A 269 0.22 13.94 9.48
CA ASN A 269 1.10 13.78 10.62
C ASN A 269 1.97 15.05 10.79
N THR A 270 1.83 15.69 11.95
CA THR A 270 2.42 16.99 12.30
C THR A 270 3.72 16.89 13.10
N ALA A 271 4.31 15.69 13.24
CA ALA A 271 5.50 15.49 14.07
C ALA A 271 6.67 16.41 13.69
N GLY A 272 6.84 16.73 12.40
CA GLY A 272 7.92 17.56 11.90
C GLY A 272 9.14 16.75 11.44
N PRO A 273 10.05 17.37 10.67
CA PRO A 273 11.19 16.67 10.09
C PRO A 273 12.24 16.23 11.13
N GLU A 274 12.28 16.87 12.31
CA GLU A 274 13.20 16.52 13.41
C GLU A 274 12.82 15.21 14.11
N GLN A 275 11.60 14.71 13.90
CA GLN A 275 11.07 13.50 14.56
C GLN A 275 11.26 12.21 13.74
N TYR A 276 11.98 12.31 12.61
CA TYR A 276 12.20 11.22 11.67
C TYR A 276 10.88 10.64 11.12
N GLN A 277 10.76 9.31 11.00
CA GLN A 277 9.61 8.65 10.39
C GLN A 277 8.30 8.94 11.15
N ALA A 278 7.31 9.48 10.44
CA ALA A 278 6.02 9.85 10.99
C ALA A 278 4.92 9.74 9.91
N VAL A 279 4.21 8.61 9.91
CA VAL A 279 3.25 8.27 8.85
C VAL A 279 1.95 9.03 9.02
N ALA A 280 1.44 9.63 7.95
CA ALA A 280 0.11 10.24 7.92
C ALA A 280 -0.97 9.20 7.60
N LEU A 281 -0.72 8.39 6.56
CA LEU A 281 -1.62 7.33 6.13
C LEU A 281 -0.84 6.05 5.83
N LYS A 282 -1.28 4.94 6.41
CA LYS A 282 -0.88 3.58 6.03
C LYS A 282 -2.04 2.83 5.40
N VAL A 283 -1.78 2.19 4.26
CA VAL A 283 -2.79 1.43 3.51
C VAL A 283 -2.31 0.00 3.25
N SER A 284 -3.05 -0.98 3.76
CA SER A 284 -2.95 -2.40 3.42
C SER A 284 -4.25 -2.95 2.81
N SER A 285 -5.21 -2.08 2.48
CA SER A 285 -6.50 -2.42 1.90
C SER A 285 -6.40 -2.74 0.40
N ASP A 286 -6.82 -3.93 -0.02
CA ASP A 286 -6.90 -4.27 -1.43
C ASP A 286 -8.10 -3.63 -2.10
N LEU A 287 -7.89 -3.14 -3.33
CA LEU A 287 -8.90 -2.40 -4.11
C LEU A 287 -9.31 -1.08 -3.44
N SER A 288 -8.37 -0.39 -2.82
CA SER A 288 -8.60 0.90 -2.17
C SER A 288 -8.50 2.08 -3.15
N VAL A 289 -9.34 3.09 -2.94
CA VAL A 289 -9.41 4.30 -3.79
C VAL A 289 -9.40 5.55 -2.92
N PHE A 290 -8.51 6.49 -3.24
CA PHE A 290 -8.46 7.82 -2.65
C PHE A 290 -8.69 8.85 -3.75
N TYR A 291 -9.74 9.66 -3.62
CA TYR A 291 -10.13 10.63 -4.64
C TYR A 291 -10.23 12.04 -4.04
N ARG A 292 -9.42 12.99 -4.52
CA ARG A 292 -9.34 14.36 -3.96
C ARG A 292 -9.00 14.39 -2.47
N CYS A 293 -8.04 13.55 -2.08
CA CYS A 293 -7.52 13.52 -0.73
C CYS A 293 -6.17 14.24 -0.64
N SER A 294 -5.80 14.70 0.55
CA SER A 294 -4.44 15.18 0.84
C SER A 294 -3.75 14.30 1.87
N PHE A 295 -2.46 14.05 1.68
CA PHE A 295 -1.60 13.34 2.62
C PHE A 295 -0.45 14.25 2.99
N ARG A 296 -0.33 14.61 4.27
CA ARG A 296 0.58 15.65 4.74
C ARG A 296 1.51 15.13 5.82
N GLY A 297 2.81 15.28 5.59
CA GLY A 297 3.83 14.93 6.56
C GLY A 297 5.19 15.47 6.14
N TYR A 298 6.23 14.83 6.66
CA TYR A 298 7.62 15.06 6.28
C TYR A 298 8.24 13.74 5.81
N GLN A 299 8.94 13.03 6.69
CA GLN A 299 9.50 11.72 6.38
C GLN A 299 8.43 10.63 6.50
N ASP A 300 8.38 9.72 5.51
CA ASP A 300 7.49 8.55 5.49
C ASP A 300 5.98 8.91 5.49
N THR A 301 5.58 9.93 4.75
CA THR A 301 4.18 10.46 4.81
C THR A 301 3.10 9.44 4.40
N LEU A 302 3.21 8.86 3.20
CA LEU A 302 2.24 7.94 2.63
C LEU A 302 2.86 6.53 2.53
N TYR A 303 2.41 5.65 3.42
CA TYR A 303 2.83 4.26 3.45
C TYR A 303 1.87 3.40 2.62
N VAL A 304 2.18 3.23 1.34
CA VAL A 304 1.53 2.28 0.42
C VAL A 304 2.00 0.86 0.75
N HIS A 305 1.61 0.36 1.92
CA HIS A 305 2.19 -0.83 2.54
C HIS A 305 2.06 -2.08 1.66
N SER A 306 0.83 -2.49 1.29
CA SER A 306 0.59 -3.70 0.50
C SER A 306 -0.74 -3.66 -0.28
N ASN A 307 -0.95 -4.65 -1.16
CA ASN A 307 -2.15 -4.80 -2.02
C ASN A 307 -2.32 -3.72 -3.10
N ARG A 308 -3.45 -3.72 -3.84
CA ARG A 308 -3.72 -2.77 -4.94
C ARG A 308 -4.38 -1.49 -4.45
N GLN A 309 -3.85 -0.35 -4.87
CA GLN A 309 -4.26 0.97 -4.41
C GLN A 309 -4.28 1.99 -5.55
N PHE A 310 -5.33 2.81 -5.62
CA PHE A 310 -5.47 3.88 -6.60
C PHE A 310 -5.66 5.24 -5.93
N TYR A 311 -4.84 6.21 -6.34
CA TYR A 311 -4.88 7.59 -5.85
C TYR A 311 -5.14 8.51 -7.03
N ARG A 312 -6.23 9.27 -7.01
CA ARG A 312 -6.66 10.15 -8.09
C ARG A 312 -6.87 11.57 -7.59
N ASP A 313 -6.33 12.55 -8.32
CA ASP A 313 -6.49 13.98 -8.04
C ASP A 313 -6.11 14.35 -6.59
N CYS A 314 -5.10 13.70 -6.04
CA CYS A 314 -4.67 13.88 -4.65
C CYS A 314 -3.48 14.85 -4.52
N HIS A 315 -3.28 15.39 -3.31
CA HIS A 315 -2.09 16.17 -2.96
C HIS A 315 -1.22 15.41 -1.95
N ILE A 316 0.04 15.13 -2.28
CA ILE A 316 0.96 14.39 -1.42
C ILE A 316 2.12 15.33 -1.03
N TYR A 317 2.36 15.52 0.26
CA TYR A 317 3.42 16.39 0.76
C TYR A 317 4.46 15.59 1.56
N GLY A 318 5.75 15.86 1.36
CA GLY A 318 6.78 15.28 2.22
C GLY A 318 8.23 15.61 1.83
N THR A 319 9.18 14.93 2.45
CA THR A 319 10.63 15.17 2.31
C THR A 319 11.39 13.90 1.93
N ILE A 320 11.66 13.04 2.91
CA ILE A 320 12.38 11.77 2.77
C ILE A 320 11.37 10.64 2.63
N ASP A 321 11.55 9.81 1.60
CA ASP A 321 10.83 8.55 1.38
C ASP A 321 9.30 8.69 1.52
N PHE A 322 8.75 9.84 1.12
CA PHE A 322 7.41 10.20 1.56
C PHE A 322 6.27 9.50 0.82
N ILE A 323 6.58 8.73 -0.24
CA ILE A 323 5.72 7.69 -0.82
C ILE A 323 6.50 6.38 -0.82
N PHE A 324 6.20 5.48 0.11
CA PHE A 324 7.00 4.27 0.33
C PHE A 324 6.15 3.05 0.63
N GLY A 325 6.75 1.87 0.48
CA GLY A 325 6.07 0.60 0.71
C GLY A 325 6.19 -0.36 -0.47
N ASP A 326 5.38 -1.41 -0.44
CA ASP A 326 5.42 -2.49 -1.42
C ASP A 326 4.02 -2.94 -1.85
N ALA A 327 3.10 -1.98 -1.94
CA ALA A 327 1.84 -2.12 -2.66
C ALA A 327 2.07 -2.18 -4.18
N THR A 328 0.99 -2.52 -4.88
CA THR A 328 0.81 -2.18 -6.29
C THR A 328 0.00 -0.89 -6.33
N ALA A 329 0.70 0.25 -6.38
CA ALA A 329 0.08 1.57 -6.24
C ALA A 329 0.18 2.37 -7.53
N VAL A 330 -0.94 2.94 -7.98
CA VAL A 330 -0.96 3.95 -9.04
C VAL A 330 -1.43 5.28 -8.46
N LEU A 331 -0.61 6.32 -8.62
CA LEU A 331 -0.96 7.70 -8.36
C LEU A 331 -1.17 8.39 -9.71
N GLN A 332 -2.37 8.90 -9.96
CA GLN A 332 -2.74 9.49 -11.24
C GLN A 332 -3.30 10.90 -11.09
N ASN A 333 -2.77 11.83 -11.89
CA ASN A 333 -3.16 13.24 -11.88
C ASN A 333 -3.03 13.94 -10.51
N CYS A 334 -2.09 13.49 -9.69
CA CYS A 334 -1.82 14.05 -8.37
C CYS A 334 -0.82 15.23 -8.43
N ASP A 335 -0.88 16.10 -7.42
CA ASP A 335 0.20 17.04 -7.09
C ASP A 335 1.10 16.43 -6.02
N ILE A 336 2.37 16.26 -6.34
CA ILE A 336 3.41 15.76 -5.45
C ILE A 336 4.27 16.96 -5.03
N MET A 337 4.09 17.39 -3.78
CA MET A 337 4.61 18.63 -3.23
C MET A 337 5.81 18.35 -2.32
N VAL A 338 7.02 18.64 -2.82
CA VAL A 338 8.26 18.41 -2.08
C VAL A 338 8.49 19.55 -1.10
N ARG A 339 8.61 19.22 0.19
CA ARG A 339 8.80 20.18 1.27
C ARG A 339 10.26 20.43 1.58
N LYS A 340 10.52 21.48 2.36
CA LYS A 340 11.84 21.76 2.93
C LYS A 340 12.27 20.64 3.91
N PRO A 341 13.39 19.94 3.66
CA PRO A 341 13.97 18.99 4.62
C PRO A 341 14.81 19.70 5.67
N MET A 342 15.39 18.96 6.62
CA MET A 342 16.39 19.53 7.51
C MET A 342 17.68 19.88 6.74
N SER A 343 18.51 20.73 7.35
CA SER A 343 19.81 21.09 6.78
C SER A 343 20.65 19.84 6.47
N ARG A 344 21.27 19.81 5.29
CA ARG A 344 22.10 18.71 4.75
C ARG A 344 21.36 17.40 4.42
N GLN A 345 20.05 17.35 4.59
CA GLN A 345 19.27 16.23 4.07
C GLN A 345 18.97 16.41 2.58
N SER A 346 18.67 15.29 1.93
CA SER A 346 18.12 15.25 0.58
C SER A 346 16.69 14.72 0.64
N ASN A 347 15.87 15.11 -0.32
CA ASN A 347 14.51 14.61 -0.48
C ASN A 347 14.50 13.40 -1.43
N PHE A 348 13.59 12.46 -1.14
CA PHE A 348 13.33 11.29 -1.97
C PHE A 348 11.84 11.12 -2.09
N ILE A 349 11.30 11.24 -3.31
CA ILE A 349 9.86 11.13 -3.53
C ILE A 349 9.38 9.71 -3.23
N THR A 350 10.13 8.71 -3.70
CA THR A 350 9.76 7.30 -3.51
C THR A 350 10.85 6.47 -2.82
N ALA A 351 10.41 5.50 -2.01
CA ALA A 351 11.24 4.43 -1.49
C ALA A 351 10.51 3.09 -1.61
N GLN A 352 10.57 2.48 -2.80
CA GLN A 352 9.79 1.28 -3.10
C GLN A 352 10.48 0.01 -2.57
N GLY A 353 9.70 -0.83 -1.88
CA GLY A 353 10.15 -1.92 -1.04
C GLY A 353 10.03 -3.34 -1.61
N ARG A 354 10.03 -3.54 -2.93
CA ARG A 354 9.95 -4.90 -3.51
C ARG A 354 11.22 -5.71 -3.26
N ASP A 355 11.07 -6.86 -2.61
CA ASP A 355 12.18 -7.70 -2.14
C ASP A 355 12.27 -9.08 -2.81
N ASP A 356 11.29 -9.45 -3.62
CA ASP A 356 11.27 -10.66 -4.46
C ASP A 356 10.82 -10.33 -5.89
N PRO A 357 11.51 -10.82 -6.95
CA PRO A 357 11.20 -10.46 -8.32
C PRO A 357 9.87 -11.01 -8.82
N ASN A 358 9.32 -12.04 -8.15
CA ASN A 358 8.03 -12.64 -8.50
C ASN A 358 6.85 -11.84 -7.95
N LYS A 359 7.06 -10.86 -7.07
CA LYS A 359 6.00 -9.96 -6.59
C LYS A 359 5.56 -9.04 -7.72
N ASN A 360 4.24 -8.85 -7.82
CA ASN A 360 3.62 -7.96 -8.80
C ASN A 360 3.51 -6.50 -8.33
N THR A 361 4.31 -6.10 -7.33
CA THR A 361 4.23 -4.82 -6.63
C THR A 361 5.13 -3.73 -7.23
N GLY A 362 4.88 -2.47 -6.88
CA GLY A 362 5.61 -1.31 -7.41
C GLY A 362 4.80 -0.02 -7.28
N ILE A 363 5.45 1.11 -7.53
CA ILE A 363 4.82 2.43 -7.50
C ILE A 363 4.83 3.01 -8.93
N SER A 364 3.65 3.34 -9.46
CA SER A 364 3.49 3.96 -10.78
C SER A 364 2.87 5.34 -10.62
N ILE A 365 3.61 6.37 -11.04
CA ILE A 365 3.21 7.78 -10.94
C ILE A 365 2.89 8.27 -12.36
N GLN A 366 1.65 8.68 -12.60
CA GLN A 366 1.11 8.91 -13.94
C GLN A 366 0.45 10.28 -14.06
N SER A 367 0.87 11.08 -15.05
CA SER A 367 0.27 12.40 -15.31
C SER A 367 0.26 13.32 -14.08
N CYS A 368 1.19 13.09 -13.15
CA CYS A 368 1.32 13.86 -11.92
C CYS A 368 2.21 15.09 -12.13
N ARG A 369 2.13 16.03 -11.21
CA ARG A 369 2.95 17.24 -11.18
C ARG A 369 3.84 17.21 -9.96
N VAL A 370 5.15 17.23 -10.14
CA VAL A 370 6.13 17.26 -9.05
C VAL A 370 6.62 18.68 -8.87
N ARG A 371 6.27 19.29 -7.74
CA ARG A 371 6.42 20.74 -7.50
C ARG A 371 7.03 21.01 -6.13
N PRO A 372 7.69 22.16 -5.93
CA PRO A 372 8.08 22.59 -4.61
C PRO A 372 6.83 23.01 -3.82
N ALA A 373 6.75 22.58 -2.56
CA ALA A 373 5.80 23.15 -1.62
C ALA A 373 6.20 24.60 -1.29
N SER A 374 5.26 25.38 -0.72
CA SER A 374 5.50 26.78 -0.38
C SER A 374 6.65 26.99 0.61
N ASP A 375 6.96 25.99 1.44
CA ASP A 375 8.07 26.03 2.40
C ASP A 375 9.44 25.65 1.81
N PHE A 376 9.49 25.10 0.58
CA PHE A 376 10.72 24.59 -0.07
C PHE A 376 11.66 25.70 -0.56
N LEU A 377 11.11 26.73 -1.21
CA LEU A 377 11.90 27.77 -1.89
C LEU A 377 12.28 28.88 -0.91
N THR A 378 13.46 28.80 -0.30
CA THR A 378 14.11 29.99 0.28
C THR A 378 15.30 30.42 -0.60
N PRO A 379 15.59 31.73 -0.75
CA PRO A 379 16.64 32.23 -1.65
C PRO A 379 18.07 31.74 -1.36
N LYS A 380 18.29 31.00 -0.26
CA LYS A 380 19.61 30.56 0.21
C LYS A 380 19.80 29.04 0.18
N ASP A 381 18.76 28.27 -0.15
CA ASP A 381 18.77 26.83 0.03
C ASP A 381 18.65 26.08 -1.30
N SER A 382 19.63 25.22 -1.61
CA SER A 382 19.55 24.22 -2.67
C SER A 382 19.53 22.84 -2.04
N TYR A 383 18.36 22.18 -2.04
CA TYR A 383 18.20 20.83 -1.54
C TYR A 383 18.19 19.84 -2.69
N ASN A 384 19.01 18.79 -2.59
CA ASN A 384 18.95 17.71 -3.57
C ASN A 384 17.61 17.00 -3.43
N THR A 385 16.86 16.90 -4.51
CA THR A 385 15.65 16.07 -4.57
C THR A 385 15.78 15.02 -5.67
N PHE A 386 15.45 13.78 -5.33
CA PHE A 386 15.45 12.64 -6.23
C PHE A 386 14.04 12.04 -6.35
N LEU A 387 13.76 11.44 -7.51
CA LEU A 387 12.53 10.69 -7.80
C LEU A 387 12.39 9.46 -6.88
N GLY A 388 13.50 8.89 -6.43
CA GLY A 388 13.50 7.85 -5.41
C GLY A 388 14.84 7.18 -5.14
N ARG A 389 14.79 6.20 -4.24
CA ARG A 389 15.92 5.32 -3.87
C ARG A 389 15.45 3.89 -3.50
N PRO A 390 16.27 2.84 -3.74
CA PRO A 390 15.81 1.46 -3.66
C PRO A 390 15.84 0.90 -2.24
N TRP A 391 14.74 1.06 -1.49
CA TRP A 391 14.62 0.49 -0.14
C TRP A 391 14.88 -1.02 -0.10
N ARG A 392 14.51 -1.74 -1.18
CA ARG A 392 14.73 -3.19 -1.30
C ARG A 392 15.31 -3.59 -2.65
N LYS A 393 15.85 -4.81 -2.69
CA LYS A 393 16.69 -5.33 -3.77
C LYS A 393 16.05 -5.26 -5.16
N TYR A 394 14.74 -5.42 -5.27
CA TYR A 394 14.02 -5.41 -6.55
C TYR A 394 13.11 -4.20 -6.70
N SER A 395 13.46 -3.08 -6.03
CA SER A 395 12.70 -1.83 -6.01
C SER A 395 12.18 -1.48 -7.41
N ARG A 396 10.90 -1.12 -7.52
CA ARG A 396 10.24 -0.87 -8.80
C ARG A 396 9.37 0.38 -8.77
N THR A 397 9.81 1.42 -9.45
CA THR A 397 9.12 2.72 -9.53
C THR A 397 9.14 3.24 -10.94
N VAL A 398 8.02 3.80 -11.43
CA VAL A 398 7.98 4.50 -12.71
C VAL A 398 7.31 5.86 -12.61
N PHE A 399 7.81 6.82 -13.41
CA PHE A 399 7.21 8.12 -13.65
C PHE A 399 6.83 8.23 -15.13
N LEU A 400 5.53 8.31 -15.41
CA LEU A 400 4.97 8.31 -16.76
C LEU A 400 4.19 9.59 -17.00
N LYS A 401 4.54 10.34 -18.05
CA LYS A 401 3.85 11.57 -18.49
C LYS A 401 3.73 12.62 -17.38
N CYS A 402 4.69 12.65 -16.46
CA CYS A 402 4.69 13.59 -15.34
C CYS A 402 5.33 14.93 -15.73
N ASP A 403 4.84 16.01 -15.13
CA ASP A 403 5.50 17.32 -15.16
C ASP A 403 6.47 17.42 -13.98
N LEU A 404 7.77 17.44 -14.28
CA LEU A 404 8.87 17.44 -13.31
C LEU A 404 9.53 18.82 -13.31
N ASP A 405 9.40 19.55 -12.20
CA ASP A 405 10.01 20.87 -12.05
C ASP A 405 11.56 20.79 -11.96
N GLY A 406 12.24 21.90 -12.22
CA GLY A 406 13.70 21.99 -12.40
C GLY A 406 14.54 21.74 -11.14
N PHE A 407 13.92 21.60 -9.97
CA PHE A 407 14.63 21.27 -8.73
C PHE A 407 14.97 19.77 -8.60
N ILE A 408 14.43 18.93 -9.48
CA ILE A 408 14.80 17.50 -9.53
C ILE A 408 16.27 17.39 -9.97
N HIS A 409 17.06 16.72 -9.15
CA HIS A 409 18.49 16.55 -9.38
C HIS A 409 18.72 15.85 -10.74
N PRO A 410 19.68 16.27 -11.58
CA PRO A 410 19.87 15.71 -12.93
C PRO A 410 20.07 14.19 -12.98
N ARG A 411 20.73 13.63 -11.95
CA ARG A 411 20.84 12.17 -11.73
C ARG A 411 19.51 11.43 -11.65
N GLY A 412 18.43 12.11 -11.25
CA GLY A 412 17.06 11.60 -11.10
C GLY A 412 16.87 10.69 -9.88
N TRP A 413 17.78 9.74 -9.68
CA TRP A 413 17.68 8.68 -8.68
C TRP A 413 18.93 8.64 -7.80
N SER A 414 18.78 8.15 -6.57
CA SER A 414 19.88 8.05 -5.59
C SER A 414 20.01 6.64 -5.02
N GLU A 415 21.25 6.25 -4.73
CA GLU A 415 21.57 4.97 -4.13
C GLU A 415 20.93 4.83 -2.74
N TRP A 416 20.60 3.60 -2.36
CA TRP A 416 20.27 3.30 -0.96
C TRP A 416 21.55 3.18 -0.13
N SER A 417 22.48 2.34 -0.58
CA SER A 417 23.81 2.17 0.00
C SER A 417 24.74 1.48 -0.99
N GLY A 418 25.85 2.11 -1.36
CA GLY A 418 26.82 1.54 -2.31
C GLY A 418 26.17 1.09 -3.62
N ASP A 419 26.46 -0.13 -4.04
CA ASP A 419 25.93 -0.77 -5.25
C ASP A 419 24.66 -1.62 -5.01
N PHE A 420 24.07 -1.55 -3.80
CA PHE A 420 22.87 -2.31 -3.47
C PHE A 420 21.73 -2.02 -4.44
N ALA A 421 21.11 -3.11 -4.93
CA ALA A 421 19.95 -3.12 -5.83
C ALA A 421 20.14 -2.52 -7.23
N LEU A 422 21.25 -1.83 -7.53
CA LEU A 422 21.40 -1.05 -8.77
C LEU A 422 21.25 -1.88 -10.06
N SER A 423 21.57 -3.17 -9.99
CA SER A 423 21.43 -4.11 -11.11
C SER A 423 20.13 -4.91 -11.14
N THR A 424 19.31 -4.82 -10.08
CA THR A 424 18.09 -5.64 -9.91
C THR A 424 16.82 -4.83 -9.73
N LEU A 425 16.93 -3.53 -9.42
CA LEU A 425 15.82 -2.58 -9.42
C LEU A 425 15.29 -2.35 -10.83
N TYR A 426 14.10 -1.76 -10.93
CA TYR A 426 13.52 -1.29 -12.19
C TYR A 426 12.98 0.13 -11.98
N TYR A 427 13.73 1.14 -12.43
CA TYR A 427 13.33 2.54 -12.42
C TYR A 427 13.11 3.05 -13.84
N GLY A 428 11.88 3.46 -14.12
CA GLY A 428 11.44 3.84 -15.46
C GLY A 428 10.97 5.29 -15.54
N GLU A 429 11.36 5.98 -16.61
CA GLU A 429 10.81 7.29 -16.98
C GLU A 429 10.25 7.25 -18.40
N TYR A 430 9.03 7.74 -18.61
CA TYR A 430 8.36 7.73 -19.92
C TYR A 430 7.66 9.05 -20.20
N MET A 431 8.05 9.76 -21.26
CA MET A 431 7.38 10.98 -21.73
C MET A 431 7.14 12.04 -20.65
N ASN A 432 8.02 12.15 -19.65
CA ASN A 432 7.97 13.23 -18.67
C ASN A 432 8.31 14.57 -19.35
N ILE A 433 7.71 15.65 -18.85
CA ILE A 433 7.92 17.02 -19.32
C ILE A 433 8.40 17.91 -18.16
N GLY A 434 8.74 19.16 -18.44
CA GLY A 434 9.24 20.10 -17.43
C GLY A 434 10.77 20.11 -17.32
N ASN A 435 11.30 21.10 -16.62
CA ASN A 435 12.74 21.38 -16.56
C ASN A 435 13.54 20.26 -15.87
N GLY A 436 12.92 19.46 -15.01
CA GLY A 436 13.52 18.31 -14.32
C GLY A 436 13.46 16.99 -15.09
N ALA A 437 12.79 16.95 -16.25
CA ALA A 437 12.53 15.71 -16.99
C ALA A 437 13.65 15.24 -17.92
N SER A 438 14.69 16.05 -18.15
CA SER A 438 15.80 15.64 -19.02
C SER A 438 16.49 14.38 -18.48
N THR A 439 16.61 13.36 -19.34
CA THR A 439 17.26 12.10 -18.99
C THR A 439 18.76 12.05 -19.32
N GLN A 440 19.33 13.10 -19.92
CA GLN A 440 20.70 13.13 -20.45
C GLN A 440 21.79 12.89 -19.37
N HIS A 441 21.51 13.23 -18.12
CA HIS A 441 22.44 13.11 -16.99
C HIS A 441 21.93 12.20 -15.88
N ARG A 442 20.97 11.32 -16.21
CA ARG A 442 20.49 10.30 -15.27
C ARG A 442 21.62 9.33 -14.92
N VAL A 443 21.41 8.61 -13.81
CA VAL A 443 22.29 7.52 -13.40
C VAL A 443 22.44 6.46 -14.51
N ASN A 444 23.62 5.85 -14.59
CA ASN A 444 23.93 4.79 -15.57
C ASN A 444 23.76 3.38 -14.98
N TRP A 445 22.78 3.18 -14.09
CA TRP A 445 22.57 1.89 -13.44
C TRP A 445 21.89 0.90 -14.40
N PRO A 446 22.22 -0.41 -14.35
CA PRO A 446 21.56 -1.40 -15.21
C PRO A 446 20.04 -1.49 -15.01
N GLY A 447 19.54 -1.19 -13.81
CA GLY A 447 18.11 -1.15 -13.50
C GLY A 447 17.40 0.16 -13.86
N PHE A 448 18.10 1.18 -14.37
CA PHE A 448 17.48 2.43 -14.84
C PHE A 448 17.13 2.32 -16.33
N HIS A 449 15.93 2.77 -16.69
CA HIS A 449 15.37 2.65 -18.02
C HIS A 449 14.68 3.95 -18.46
N VAL A 450 15.12 4.50 -19.58
CA VAL A 450 14.32 5.48 -20.34
C VAL A 450 13.39 4.68 -21.25
N LEU A 451 12.10 4.69 -20.96
CA LEU A 451 11.10 4.00 -21.75
C LEU A 451 10.78 4.85 -22.98
N THR A 452 10.73 4.24 -24.16
CA THR A 452 10.60 4.97 -25.43
C THR A 452 9.32 4.63 -26.18
N THR A 453 8.66 3.53 -25.82
CA THR A 453 7.43 3.06 -26.48
C THR A 453 6.26 2.91 -25.52
N ALA A 454 5.04 3.04 -26.03
CA ALA A 454 3.84 2.78 -25.23
C ALA A 454 3.78 1.33 -24.72
N THR A 455 4.32 0.36 -25.47
CA THR A 455 4.38 -1.05 -25.07
C THR A 455 5.28 -1.28 -23.86
N GLU A 456 6.37 -0.52 -23.71
CA GLU A 456 7.24 -0.59 -22.53
C GLU A 456 6.58 0.04 -21.29
N ALA A 457 5.77 1.08 -21.50
CA ALA A 457 5.05 1.77 -20.42
C ALA A 457 3.74 1.05 -20.00
N SER A 458 3.10 0.32 -20.92
CA SER A 458 1.78 -0.28 -20.71
C SER A 458 1.67 -1.22 -19.51
N PRO A 459 2.69 -2.00 -19.11
CA PRO A 459 2.59 -2.87 -17.93
C PRO A 459 2.38 -2.10 -16.61
N PHE A 460 2.69 -0.80 -16.61
CA PHE A 460 2.59 0.07 -15.44
C PHE A 460 1.33 0.94 -15.42
N THR A 461 0.43 0.76 -16.39
CA THR A 461 -0.81 1.55 -16.50
C THR A 461 -1.91 1.02 -15.59
N VAL A 462 -2.99 1.78 -15.38
CA VAL A 462 -4.09 1.35 -14.51
C VAL A 462 -4.68 0.00 -14.95
N THR A 463 -4.89 -0.20 -16.25
CA THR A 463 -5.42 -1.48 -16.79
C THR A 463 -4.51 -2.66 -16.48
N HIS A 464 -3.20 -2.59 -16.73
CA HIS A 464 -2.34 -3.76 -16.57
C HIS A 464 -1.82 -3.93 -15.15
N PHE A 465 -1.44 -2.82 -14.50
CA PHE A 465 -0.78 -2.85 -13.20
C PHE A 465 -1.78 -3.13 -12.07
N LEU A 466 -2.95 -2.48 -12.11
CA LEU A 466 -4.00 -2.64 -11.08
C LEU A 466 -5.14 -3.57 -11.50
N GLN A 467 -5.19 -3.99 -12.77
CA GLN A 467 -6.39 -4.61 -13.33
C GLN A 467 -7.62 -3.69 -13.15
N GLY A 468 -7.41 -2.37 -13.27
CA GLY A 468 -8.33 -1.33 -12.82
C GLY A 468 -9.71 -1.39 -13.45
N GLU A 469 -9.83 -1.83 -14.71
CA GLU A 469 -11.11 -2.01 -15.41
C GLU A 469 -12.07 -2.97 -14.68
N ARG A 470 -11.54 -3.88 -13.86
CA ARG A 470 -12.35 -4.86 -13.12
C ARG A 470 -13.00 -4.29 -11.86
N TRP A 471 -12.52 -3.16 -11.32
CA TRP A 471 -12.93 -2.72 -9.97
C TRP A 471 -13.01 -1.20 -9.77
N LEU A 472 -12.42 -0.39 -10.65
CA LEU A 472 -12.53 1.08 -10.60
C LEU A 472 -13.83 1.63 -11.20
N PRO A 473 -14.43 1.10 -12.30
CA PRO A 473 -15.65 1.67 -12.86
C PRO A 473 -16.81 1.89 -11.87
N PRO A 474 -17.10 0.97 -10.93
CA PRO A 474 -18.15 1.17 -9.92
C PRO A 474 -17.93 2.40 -9.07
N THR A 475 -16.68 2.81 -8.83
CA THR A 475 -16.40 3.99 -8.01
C THR A 475 -16.87 5.28 -8.68
N GLY A 476 -17.06 5.27 -10.01
CA GLY A 476 -17.23 6.46 -10.84
C GLY A 476 -15.97 7.29 -11.06
N VAL A 477 -14.90 7.04 -10.29
CA VAL A 477 -13.68 7.85 -10.34
C VAL A 477 -13.00 7.67 -11.70
N PRO A 478 -12.67 8.76 -12.40
CA PRO A 478 -12.05 8.66 -13.71
C PRO A 478 -10.63 8.08 -13.59
N PHE A 479 -10.30 7.15 -14.49
CA PHE A 479 -8.94 6.67 -14.66
C PHE A 479 -8.58 6.62 -16.14
N SER A 480 -7.28 6.71 -16.41
CA SER A 480 -6.72 6.55 -17.75
C SER A 480 -5.69 5.43 -17.73
N SER A 481 -5.55 4.75 -18.87
CA SER A 481 -4.57 3.68 -19.06
C SER A 481 -3.60 4.00 -20.18
#